data_AF-A0A378MXM1-F1
#
_entry.id   AF-A0A378MXM1-F1
#
_cell.length_a   1.000
_cell.length_b   1.000
_cell.length_c   1.000
_cell.angle_alpha   90.00
_cell.angle_beta   90.00
_cell.angle_gamma   90.00
#
_symmetry.space_group_name_H-M   'P 1'
#
loop_
_entity.id
_entity.type
_entity.pdbx_description
1 polymer ?
#
loop_
_entity_poly.entity_id
_entity_poly.type
_entity_poly.pdbx_seq_one_letter_code
_entity_poly.pdbx_strand_id
1 'polypeptide(L)' 'MPITEGEYKNLPNPHAWMSTDNALIYIENIRAALVKYDPQNADTIMPMQKPMLKK' A
#
# COMPACT_ATOMS: atom_id res chain seq x y z
N MET A 1 -12.75 8.11 0.49
CA MET A 1 -14.02 8.67 -0.04
C MET A 1 -14.91 7.51 -0.44
N PRO A 2 -16.16 7.41 0.04
CA PRO A 2 -17.12 6.42 -0.46
C PRO A 2 -17.69 6.82 -1.84
N ILE A 3 -18.33 5.87 -2.53
CA ILE A 3 -19.06 6.14 -3.78
C ILE A 3 -20.28 7.02 -3.47
N THR A 4 -20.50 8.09 -4.24
CA THR A 4 -21.49 9.13 -3.91
C THR A 4 -22.87 8.90 -4.55
N GLU A 5 -22.96 8.11 -5.61
CA GLU A 5 -24.19 7.90 -6.39
C GLU A 5 -24.26 6.50 -7.05
N GLY A 6 -25.43 6.18 -7.62
CA GLY A 6 -25.70 4.90 -8.28
C GLY A 6 -25.91 3.73 -7.31
N GLU A 7 -25.99 2.52 -7.87
CA GLU A 7 -26.29 1.26 -7.14
C GLU A 7 -25.28 0.91 -6.05
N TYR A 8 -24.06 1.48 -6.12
CA TYR A 8 -22.97 1.21 -5.19
C TYR A 8 -22.74 2.35 -4.17
N LYS A 9 -23.70 3.27 -4.04
CA LYS A 9 -23.61 4.41 -3.11
C LYS A 9 -23.26 3.95 -1.69
N ASN A 10 -22.39 4.72 -1.03
CA ASN A 10 -21.82 4.48 0.30
C ASN A 10 -20.85 3.29 0.42
N LEU A 11 -20.63 2.50 -0.64
CA LEU A 11 -19.59 1.48 -0.64
C LEU A 11 -18.18 2.12 -0.76
N PRO A 12 -17.12 1.41 -0.31
CA PRO A 12 -15.75 1.88 -0.47
C PRO A 12 -15.38 2.14 -1.93
N ASN A 13 -14.76 3.29 -2.21
CA ASN A 13 -14.22 3.58 -3.54
C ASN A 13 -12.88 2.84 -3.71
N PRO A 14 -12.71 2.02 -4.76
CA PRO A 14 -11.51 1.21 -4.93
C PRO A 14 -10.25 2.01 -5.25
N HIS A 15 -10.38 3.26 -5.73
CA HIS A 15 -9.27 4.09 -6.21
C HIS A 15 -8.41 4.70 -5.10
N ALA A 16 -8.21 3.99 -3.99
CA ALA A 16 -7.41 4.46 -2.86
C ALA A 16 -5.95 4.71 -3.22
N TRP A 17 -5.42 4.03 -4.25
CA TRP A 17 -4.06 4.21 -4.78
C TRP A 17 -3.80 5.60 -5.37
N MET A 18 -4.85 6.38 -5.69
CA MET A 18 -4.70 7.74 -6.21
C MET A 18 -4.25 8.75 -5.16
N SER A 19 -4.29 8.40 -3.87
CA SER A 19 -3.70 9.19 -2.78
C SER A 19 -2.25 8.75 -2.56
N THR A 20 -1.32 9.71 -2.60
CA THR A 20 0.10 9.46 -2.33
C THR A 20 0.35 8.91 -0.93
N ASP A 21 -0.44 9.35 0.05
CA ASP A 21 -0.34 8.89 1.43
C ASP A 21 -0.79 7.43 1.54
N ASN A 22 -1.89 7.07 0.87
CA ASN A 22 -2.34 5.69 0.81
C ASN A 22 -1.38 4.80 0.04
N ALA A 23 -0.67 5.31 -0.98
CA ALA A 23 0.29 4.53 -1.75
C ALA A 23 1.40 3.92 -0.86
N LEU A 24 1.77 4.58 0.24
CA LEU A 24 2.73 4.02 1.21
C LEU A 24 2.21 2.74 1.87
N ILE A 25 0.91 2.64 2.15
CA ILE A 25 0.28 1.43 2.68
C ILE A 25 0.32 0.30 1.65
N TYR A 26 0.09 0.60 0.37
CA TYR A 26 0.19 -0.40 -0.70
C TYR A 26 1.62 -0.94 -0.83
N ILE A 27 2.61 -0.05 -0.85
CA ILE A 27 4.03 -0.42 -0.92
C ILE A 27 4.39 -1.32 0.26
N GLU A 28 3.99 -0.95 1.47
CA GLU A 28 4.30 -1.73 2.67
C GLU A 28 3.63 -3.12 2.65
N ASN A 29 2.36 -3.21 2.23
CA ASN A 29 1.67 -4.48 2.10
C ASN A 29 2.34 -5.40 1.06
N ILE A 30 2.75 -4.84 -0.08
CA ILE A 30 3.46 -5.59 -1.14
C ILE A 30 4.82 -6.03 -0.62
N ARG A 31 5.57 -5.14 0.02
CA ARG A 31 6.88 -5.45 0.62
C ARG A 31 6.77 -6.58 1.64
N ALA A 32 5.81 -6.50 2.56
CA ALA A 32 5.58 -7.54 3.57
C ALA A 32 5.21 -8.89 2.91
N ALA A 33 4.38 -8.87 1.87
CA ALA A 33 4.04 -10.08 1.12
C ALA A 33 5.27 -10.68 0.42
N LEU A 34 6.08 -9.85 -0.26
CA LEU A 34 7.29 -10.30 -0.93
C LEU A 34 8.29 -10.90 0.05
N VAL A 35 8.50 -10.28 1.22
CA VAL A 35 9.38 -10.85 2.26
C VAL A 35 8.85 -12.19 2.79
N LYS A 36 7.52 -12.32 2.94
CA LYS A 36 6.89 -13.55 3.42
C LYS A 36 7.04 -14.71 2.45
N TYR A 37 6.88 -14.45 1.15
CA TYR A 37 6.83 -15.49 0.12
C TYR A 37 8.14 -15.68 -0.64
N ASP A 38 9.06 -14.70 -0.58
CA ASP A 38 10.40 -14.73 -1.16
C ASP A 38 11.47 -14.27 -0.15
N PRO A 39 11.69 -15.04 0.93
CA PRO A 39 12.61 -14.66 2.00
C PRO A 39 14.08 -14.63 1.55
N GLN A 40 14.44 -15.33 0.47
CA GLN A 40 15.81 -15.35 -0.06
C GLN A 40 16.23 -13.97 -0.60
N ASN A 41 15.27 -13.16 -1.05
CA ASN A 41 15.51 -11.80 -1.53
C ASN A 41 15.16 -10.73 -0.48
N ALA A 42 14.94 -11.11 0.79
CA ALA A 42 14.51 -10.18 1.83
C ALA A 42 15.43 -8.96 1.99
N ASP A 43 16.75 -9.13 1.85
CA ASP A 43 17.73 -8.04 1.95
C ASP A 43 17.60 -7.03 0.79
N THR A 44 17.25 -7.50 -0.41
CA THR A 44 16.98 -6.66 -1.59
C THR A 44 15.63 -5.94 -1.47
N ILE A 45 14.63 -6.57 -0.84
CA ILE A 45 13.27 -6.03 -0.63
C ILE A 45 13.22 -5.06 0.56
N MET A 46 14.09 -5.26 1.55
CA MET A 46 14.26 -4.42 2.75
C MET A 46 15.66 -3.78 2.78
N PRO A 47 16.04 -2.97 1.78
CA PRO A 47 17.29 -2.25 1.87
C PRO A 47 17.19 -1.33 3.09
N MET A 48 18.19 -1.40 3.98
CA MET A 48 18.26 -0.69 5.27
C MET A 48 17.45 0.61 5.26
N GLN A 49 16.33 0.59 5.97
CA GLN A 49 15.27 1.60 5.90
C GLN A 49 15.84 3.01 6.16
N LYS A 50 15.92 3.85 5.12
CA LYS A 50 15.69 5.28 5.36
C LYS A 50 14.21 5.42 5.69
N PRO A 51 13.83 6.02 6.83
CA PRO A 51 12.43 6.11 7.20
C PRO A 51 11.70 6.92 6.14
N MET A 52 10.88 6.24 5.32
CA MET A 52 10.00 6.87 4.33
C MET A 52 8.86 7.67 4.98
N LEU A 53 8.79 7.68 6.32
CA LEU A 53 7.76 8.30 7.15
C LEU A 53 8.21 9.59 7.84
N LYS A 54 9.35 10.21 7.47
CA LYS A 54 9.70 11.54 8.00
C LYS A 54 9.16 12.66 7.10
N LYS A 55 8.00 13.20 7.50
CA LYS A 55 7.76 14.64 7.50
C LYS A 55 7.60 15.09 8.94
#